data_AF-A0A892ZF63-F1
#
_entry.id   AF-A0A892ZF63-F1
#
_cell.length_a   1.000
_cell.length_b   1.000
_cell.length_c   1.000
_cell.angle_alpha   90.00
_cell.angle_beta   90.00
_cell.angle_gamma   90.00
#
_symmetry.space_group_name_H-M   'P 1'
#
loop_
_entity.id
_entity.type
_entity.pdbx_description
1 polymer ?
#
loop_
_entity_poly.entity_id
_entity_poly.type
_entity_poly.pdbx_seq_one_letter_code
_entity_poly.pdbx_strand_id
1 'polypeptide(L)' 'MSRSVLQYTTREGDRWDLIAHRYYGNALLIDGLIAANPHLPIAEAFGAGLTVLVPVLTAKPQTTQADMPPWLR' A
#
# COMPACT_ATOMS: atom_id res chain seq x y z
N MET A 1 -4.69 -11.28 -17.63
CA MET A 1 -4.93 -9.98 -16.96
C MET A 1 -3.58 -9.32 -16.72
N SER A 2 -3.25 -8.26 -17.44
CA SER A 2 -1.98 -7.54 -17.27
C SER A 2 -2.03 -6.71 -16.00
N ARG A 3 -1.17 -7.02 -15.03
CA ARG A 3 -1.04 -6.27 -13.77
C ARG A 3 -0.21 -5.02 -14.05
N SER A 4 -0.85 -3.86 -14.06
CA SER A 4 -0.15 -2.57 -14.19
C SER A 4 0.56 -2.23 -12.88
N VAL A 5 1.74 -1.62 -12.97
CA VAL A 5 2.57 -1.22 -11.81
C VAL A 5 2.98 0.24 -11.98
N LEU A 6 2.86 1.03 -10.91
CA LEU A 6 3.39 2.38 -10.83
C LEU A 6 4.74 2.37 -10.10
N GLN A 7 5.61 3.33 -10.41
CA GLN A 7 6.87 3.51 -9.67
C GLN A 7 6.78 4.77 -8.81
N TYR A 8 7.23 4.64 -7.57
CA TYR A 8 7.32 5.73 -6.62
C TYR A 8 8.75 5.83 -6.06
N THR A 9 9.31 7.03 -6.05
CA THR A 9 10.60 7.29 -5.39
C THR A 9 10.36 7.78 -3.97
N THR A 10 10.91 7.09 -2.98
CA THR A 10 10.75 7.44 -1.56
C THR A 10 11.39 8.78 -1.23
N ARG A 11 10.80 9.44 -0.24
CA ARG A 11 11.35 10.60 0.47
C ARG A 11 11.77 10.16 1.87
N GLU A 12 12.60 10.97 2.51
CA GLU A 12 13.04 10.73 3.88
C GLU A 12 11.83 10.60 4.82
N GLY A 13 11.76 9.50 5.57
CA GLY A 13 10.67 9.24 6.51
C GLY A 13 9.41 8.61 5.90
N ASP A 14 9.40 8.29 4.60
CA ASP A 14 8.27 7.54 4.01
C ASP A 14 8.12 6.16 4.64
N ARG A 15 6.88 5.69 4.75
CA ARG A 15 6.55 4.40 5.36
C ARG A 15 5.64 3.58 4.45
N TRP A 16 5.61 2.27 4.65
CA TRP A 16 4.71 1.38 3.92
C TRP A 16 3.24 1.82 4.00
N ASP A 17 2.76 2.16 5.20
CA ASP A 17 1.38 2.59 5.44
C ASP A 17 1.04 3.92 4.77
N LEU A 18 2.00 4.87 4.74
CA LEU A 18 1.82 6.15 4.06
C LEU A 18 1.72 5.98 2.54
N ILE A 19 2.55 5.11 1.97
CA ILE A 19 2.52 4.80 0.53
C ILE A 19 1.24 4.04 0.19
N ALA A 20 0.86 3.04 0.98
CA ALA A 20 -0.39 2.29 0.80
C ALA A 20 -1.61 3.21 0.89
N HIS A 21 -1.67 4.11 1.88
CA HIS A 21 -2.73 5.10 1.97
C HIS A 21 -2.77 6.05 0.76
N ARG A 22 -1.61 6.55 0.32
CA ARG A 22 -1.52 7.46 -0.83
C ARG A 22 -2.05 6.84 -2.12
N TYR A 23 -1.71 5.58 -2.39
CA TYR A 23 -2.02 4.95 -3.67
C TYR A 23 -3.30 4.10 -3.65
N TYR A 24 -3.66 3.53 -2.50
CA TYR A 24 -4.82 2.65 -2.37
C TYR A 24 -5.95 3.26 -1.54
N GLY A 25 -5.72 4.39 -0.86
CA GLY A 25 -6.69 4.98 0.07
C GLY A 25 -6.85 4.18 1.37
N ASN A 26 -6.02 3.16 1.60
CA ASN A 26 -6.08 2.30 2.78
C ASN A 26 -4.67 1.97 3.26
N ALA A 27 -4.33 2.47 4.45
CA ALA A 27 -3.03 2.29 5.09
C ALA A 27 -2.73 0.84 5.48
N LEU A 28 -3.75 -0.03 5.57
CA LEU A 28 -3.60 -1.44 5.95
C LEU A 28 -3.22 -2.34 4.78
N LEU A 29 -3.22 -1.84 3.54
CA LEU A 29 -2.88 -2.62 2.35
C LEU A 29 -1.37 -2.68 2.10
N ILE A 30 -0.61 -2.90 3.17
CA ILE A 30 0.85 -3.00 3.12
C ILE A 30 1.31 -4.37 2.65
N ASP A 31 0.58 -5.45 2.92
CA ASP A 31 1.02 -6.82 2.62
C ASP A 31 1.28 -7.02 1.12
N GLY A 32 0.32 -6.61 0.28
CA GLY A 32 0.47 -6.70 -1.18
C GLY A 32 1.53 -5.76 -1.74
N LEU A 33 1.79 -4.64 -1.05
CA LEU A 33 2.82 -3.67 -1.43
C LEU A 33 4.23 -4.20 -1.06
N ILE A 34 4.40 -4.75 0.13
CA ILE A 34 5.63 -5.38 0.62
C ILE A 34 5.96 -6.59 -0.26
N ALA A 35 4.98 -7.46 -0.54
CA ALA A 35 5.18 -8.64 -1.37
C ALA A 35 5.64 -8.31 -2.81
N ALA A 36 5.26 -7.13 -3.33
CA ALA A 36 5.71 -6.66 -4.63
C ALA A 36 7.15 -6.10 -4.62
N ASN A 37 7.72 -5.86 -3.44
CA ASN A 37 9.03 -5.23 -3.26
C ASN A 37 9.95 -6.04 -2.32
N PRO A 38 10.24 -7.32 -2.62
CA PRO A 38 11.08 -8.17 -1.75
C PRO A 38 12.54 -7.69 -1.63
N HIS A 39 12.94 -6.75 -2.49
CA HIS A 39 14.27 -6.13 -2.48
C HIS A 39 14.38 -4.96 -1.48
N LEU A 40 13.25 -4.48 -0.93
CA LEU A 40 13.23 -3.43 0.08
C LEU A 40 13.06 -4.05 1.48
N PRO A 41 13.68 -3.45 2.52
CA PRO A 41 13.51 -3.93 3.88
C PRO A 41 12.09 -3.65 4.39
N ILE A 42 11.60 -4.51 5.28
CA ILE A 42 10.45 -4.20 6.13
C ILE A 42 10.98 -3.28 7.24
N ALA A 43 10.93 -1.98 6.98
CA ALA A 43 11.42 -0.94 7.89
C ALA A 43 10.27 -0.03 8.35
N GLU A 44 10.46 0.59 9.52
CA GLU A 44 9.52 1.58 10.05
C GLU A 44 9.49 2.87 9.21
N ALA A 45 10.61 3.20 8.56
CA ALA A 45 10.74 4.33 7.65
C ALA A 45 11.83 4.06 6.60
N PHE A 46 11.66 4.67 5.43
CA PHE A 46 12.61 4.67 4.33
C PHE A 46 13.45 5.94 4.30
N GLY A 47 14.70 5.79 3.87
CA GLY A 47 15.48 6.92 3.38
C GLY A 47 14.98 7.39 2.02
N ALA A 48 15.39 8.59 1.62
CA ALA A 48 15.08 9.11 0.29
C ALA A 48 15.76 8.33 -0.85
N GLY A 49 15.09 8.24 -2.01
CA GLY A 49 15.69 7.76 -3.27
C GLY A 49 15.49 6.29 -3.60
N LEU A 50 14.79 5.51 -2.77
CA LEU A 50 14.46 4.12 -3.06
C LEU A 50 13.28 4.05 -4.04
N THR A 51 13.27 3.07 -4.94
CA THR A 51 12.16 2.86 -5.87
C THR A 51 11.21 1.81 -5.32
N VAL A 52 9.97 2.20 -5.07
CA VAL A 52 8.87 1.33 -4.66
C VAL A 52 7.99 1.05 -5.87
N LEU A 53 7.77 -0.24 -6.16
CA LEU A 53 6.81 -0.71 -7.14
C LEU A 53 5.43 -0.78 -6.49
N VAL A 54 4.45 -0.05 -7.02
CA VAL A 54 3.09 0.03 -6.50
C VAL A 54 2.14 -0.67 -7.47
N PRO A 55 1.72 -1.92 -7.20
CA PRO A 55 0.76 -2.63 -8.05
C PRO A 55 -0.60 -1.95 -8.11
N VAL A 56 -1.16 -1.76 -9.30
CA VAL A 56 -2.52 -1.25 -9.45
C VAL A 56 -3.51 -2.33 -9.02
N LEU A 57 -4.36 -2.02 -8.05
CA LEU A 57 -5.43 -2.91 -7.59
C LEU A 57 -6.57 -2.90 -8.62
N THR A 58 -7.01 -4.08 -9.06
CA THR A 58 -8.10 -4.22 -10.03
C THR A 58 -9.49 -3.99 -9.43
N ALA A 59 -9.60 -3.99 -8.11
CA ALA A 59 -10.80 -3.66 -7.38
C ALA A 59 -10.45 -2.72 -6.23
N LYS A 60 -11.33 -1.75 -5.94
CA LYS A 60 -11.20 -0.96 -4.73
C LYS A 60 -11.48 -1.88 -3.53
N PRO A 61 -10.71 -1.76 -2.43
CA PRO A 61 -11.06 -2.41 -1.18
C PRO A 61 -12.43 -1.90 -0.74
N GLN A 62 -13.43 -2.77 -0.70
CA GLN A 62 -14.75 -2.43 -0.21
C GLN A 62 -14.84 -2.88 1.25
N THR A 63 -14.96 -1.93 2.17
CA THR A 63 -15.53 -2.22 3.48
C THR A 63 -17.01 -2.49 3.25
N THR A 64 -17.45 -3.72 3.46
CA THR A 64 -18.87 -4.04 3.32
C THR A 64 -19.60 -3.72 4.62
N GLN A 65 -20.90 -3.44 4.55
CA GLN A 65 -21.74 -3.22 5.73
C GLN A 65 -21.77 -4.45 6.67
N ALA A 66 -21.42 -5.63 6.14
CA ALA A 66 -21.27 -6.85 6.93
C ALA A 66 -20.01 -6.83 7.83
N ASP A 67 -18.93 -6.18 7.38
CA ASP A 67 -17.67 -6.04 8.13
C ASP A 67 -17.77 -4.99 9.25
N MET A 68 -18.81 -4.16 9.21
CA MET A 68 -19.01 -3.11 10.20
C MET A 68 -19.54 -3.71 11.51
N PRO A 69 -19.00 -3.26 12.66
CA PRO A 69 -19.49 -3.71 13.96
C PRO A 69 -20.97 -3.30 14.14
N PRO A 70 -21.75 -4.04 14.95
CA PRO A 70 -23.21 -3.89 15.00
C PRO A 70 -23.70 -2.49 15.40
N TRP A 71 -22.86 -1.67 16.05
CA TRP A 71 -23.16 -0.28 16.43
C TRP A 71 -22.86 0.75 15.33
N LEU A 72 -22.22 0.35 14.23
CA LEU A 72 -21.85 1.21 13.09
C LEU A 72 -22.61 0.85 11.80
N ARG A 73 -23.43 -0.21 11.84
CA ARG A 73 -24.21 -0.68 10.68
C ARG A 73 -25.32 0.27 10.28
#